data_AF-A0A8H7KGD7-F1
#
_entry.id   AF-A0A8H7KGD7-F1
#
_cell.length_a   1.000
_cell.length_b   1.000
_cell.length_c   1.000
_cell.angle_alpha   90.00
_cell.angle_beta   90.00
_cell.angle_gamma   90.00
#
_symmetry.space_group_name_H-M   'P 1'
#
loop_
_entity.id
_entity.type
_entity.pdbx_description
1 polymer ?
#
loop_
_entity_poly.entity_id
_entity_poly.type
_entity_poly.pdbx_seq_one_letter_code
_entity_poly.pdbx_strand_id
1 'polypeptide(L)'
;MTIHIKNLKVRQRKAAIKVMCAPQLADMLGCWAAYRDTQSIGPCKNSAEALFHCMRTTPMPKKSHRPTINYHLARLGKQIQ
;
A
#
# COMPACT_ATOMS: atom_id res chain seq x y z
N MET A 1 -27.37 28.10 -8.62
CA MET A 1 -27.21 27.75 -7.19
C MET A 1 -25.72 27.80 -6.88
N THR A 2 -25.28 28.77 -6.08
CA THR A 2 -23.88 28.90 -5.68
C THR A 2 -23.59 27.96 -4.52
N ILE A 3 -22.67 27.01 -4.72
CA ILE A 3 -22.30 26.04 -3.69
C ILE A 3 -21.46 26.76 -2.61
N HIS A 4 -22.03 26.94 -1.41
CA HIS A 4 -21.31 27.50 -0.26
C HIS A 4 -20.68 26.36 0.57
N ILE A 5 -19.35 26.25 0.57
CA ILE A 5 -18.61 25.24 1.35
C ILE A 5 -17.99 25.91 2.59
N LYS A 6 -18.49 25.63 3.80
CA LYS A 6 -17.97 26.27 5.03
C LYS A 6 -16.44 26.10 5.23
N ASN A 7 -15.89 24.95 4.85
CA ASN A 7 -14.46 24.68 4.94
C ASN A 7 -14.01 23.89 3.70
N LEU A 8 -13.23 24.52 2.82
CA LEU A 8 -12.66 23.84 1.67
C LEU A 8 -11.55 22.88 2.13
N LYS A 9 -11.91 21.61 2.37
CA LYS A 9 -10.99 20.54 2.77
C LYS A 9 -11.30 19.24 2.04
N VAL A 10 -10.26 18.43 1.82
CA VAL A 10 -10.38 17.08 1.28
C VAL A 10 -10.13 16.06 2.37
N ARG A 11 -10.90 14.97 2.36
CA ARG A 11 -10.57 13.76 3.12
C ARG A 11 -9.42 13.08 2.42
N GLN A 12 -8.19 13.36 2.86
CA GLN A 12 -7.00 12.78 2.26
C GLN A 12 -7.05 11.26 2.36
N ARG A 13 -7.03 10.59 1.20
CA ARG A 13 -6.85 9.15 1.15
C ARG A 13 -5.39 8.85 1.50
N LYS A 14 -5.15 7.88 2.38
CA LYS A 14 -3.79 7.38 2.63
C LYS A 14 -3.24 6.87 1.29
N ALA A 15 -2.01 7.23 0.95
CA ALA A 15 -1.34 6.67 -0.22
C ALA A 15 -1.35 5.14 -0.11
N ALA A 16 -1.57 4.47 -1.24
CA ALA A 16 -1.57 3.02 -1.28
C ALA A 16 -0.20 2.53 -0.78
N ILE A 17 -0.22 1.68 0.26
CA ILE A 17 1.00 1.08 0.77
C ILE A 17 1.46 0.08 -0.29
N LYS A 18 2.62 0.34 -0.90
CA LYS A 18 3.25 -0.63 -1.79
C LYS A 18 3.86 -1.73 -0.92
N VAL A 19 3.18 -2.86 -0.83
CA VAL A 19 3.67 -4.04 -0.12
C VAL A 19 4.59 -4.81 -1.06
N MET A 20 5.90 -4.70 -0.86
CA MET A 20 6.90 -5.16 -1.83
C MET A 20 6.92 -6.68 -2.02
N CYS A 21 6.70 -7.45 -0.95
CA CYS A 21 6.71 -8.92 -0.98
C CYS A 21 5.33 -9.57 -1.14
N ALA A 22 4.29 -8.78 -1.38
CA ALA A 22 2.94 -9.30 -1.59
C ALA A 22 2.82 -10.28 -2.77
N PRO A 23 3.46 -10.08 -3.94
CA PRO A 23 3.31 -11.01 -5.05
C PRO A 23 3.94 -12.38 -4.74
N GLN A 24 5.16 -12.40 -4.19
CA GLN A 24 5.84 -13.66 -3.83
C GLN A 24 5.06 -14.44 -2.76
N LEU A 25 4.41 -13.73 -1.83
CA LEU A 25 3.54 -14.34 -0.84
C LEU A 25 2.30 -14.95 -1.50
N ALA A 26 1.65 -14.23 -2.42
CA ALA A 26 0.49 -14.72 -3.14
C ALA A 26 0.83 -15.97 -3.97
N ASP A 27 1.99 -16.01 -4.60
CA ASP A 27 2.47 -17.17 -5.37
C ASP A 27 2.70 -18.39 -4.46
N MET A 28 3.29 -18.19 -3.27
CA MET A 28 3.46 -19.27 -2.29
C MET A 28 2.11 -19.80 -1.80
N LEU A 29 1.16 -18.91 -1.47
CA LEU A 29 -0.19 -19.29 -1.04
C LEU A 29 -0.97 -20.00 -2.15
N GLY A 30 -0.83 -19.56 -3.40
CA GLY A 30 -1.41 -20.23 -4.57
C GLY A 30 -0.85 -21.64 -4.75
N CYS A 31 0.46 -21.81 -4.55
CA CYS A 31 1.09 -23.12 -4.59
C CYS A 31 0.59 -24.05 -3.48
N TRP A 32 0.46 -23.54 -2.24
CA TRP A 32 -0.13 -24.31 -1.14
C TRP A 32 -1.55 -24.77 -1.45
N ALA A 33 -2.36 -23.90 -2.04
CA ALA A 33 -3.72 -24.22 -2.44
C ALA A 33 -3.77 -25.31 -3.53
N ALA A 34 -2.85 -25.28 -4.48
CA ALA A 34 -2.80 -26.25 -5.58
C ALA A 34 -2.26 -27.64 -5.15
N TYR A 35 -1.21 -27.68 -4.32
CA TYR A 35 -0.47 -28.92 -4.05
C TYR A 35 -0.60 -29.44 -2.61
N ARG A 36 -1.28 -28.70 -1.72
CA ARG A 36 -1.39 -29.00 -0.27
C ARG A 36 -0.04 -29.11 0.46
N ASP A 37 1.01 -28.55 -0.13
CA ASP A 37 2.36 -28.50 0.44
C ASP A 37 2.51 -27.33 1.42
N THR A 38 1.88 -27.44 2.59
CA THR A 38 1.84 -26.37 3.60
C THR A 38 3.18 -26.09 4.27
N GLN A 39 4.15 -27.00 4.13
CA GLN A 39 5.50 -26.85 4.68
C GLN A 39 6.51 -26.34 3.65
N SER A 40 6.09 -26.16 2.40
CA SER A 40 6.96 -25.72 1.29
C SER A 40 8.21 -26.59 1.12
N ILE A 41 8.09 -27.90 1.36
CA ILE A 41 9.21 -28.86 1.25
C ILE A 41 9.30 -29.41 -0.17
N GLY A 42 8.16 -29.55 -0.83
CA GLY A 42 8.06 -30.14 -2.16
C GLY A 42 7.93 -29.07 -3.25
N PRO A 43 6.82 -29.07 -4.03
CA PRO A 43 6.67 -28.20 -5.19
C PRO A 43 6.67 -26.71 -4.85
N CYS A 44 6.36 -26.34 -3.60
CA CYS A 44 6.27 -24.93 -3.18
C CYS A 44 7.57 -24.37 -2.58
N LYS A 45 8.67 -25.12 -2.66
CA LYS A 45 9.98 -24.66 -2.17
C LYS A 45 10.47 -23.39 -2.86
N ASN A 46 10.39 -23.33 -4.18
CA ASN A 46 10.90 -22.18 -4.95
C ASN A 46 10.11 -20.89 -4.66
N SER A 47 8.79 -20.98 -4.49
CA SER A 47 7.96 -19.82 -4.15
C SER A 47 8.23 -19.33 -2.71
N ALA A 48 8.49 -20.25 -1.78
CA ALA A 48 8.93 -19.91 -0.43
C ALA A 48 10.32 -19.26 -0.39
N GLU A 49 11.28 -19.76 -1.17
CA GLU A 49 12.61 -19.16 -1.29
C GLU A 49 12.56 -17.75 -1.88
N ALA A 50 11.73 -17.52 -2.90
CA ALA A 50 11.51 -16.19 -3.48
C ALA A 50 10.92 -15.19 -2.47
N LEU A 51 9.96 -15.63 -1.66
CA LEU A 51 9.40 -14.83 -0.58
C LEU A 51 10.47 -14.50 0.47
N PHE A 52 11.23 -15.50 0.91
CA PHE A 52 12.31 -15.32 1.88
C PHE A 52 13.36 -14.32 1.37
N HIS A 53 13.78 -14.46 0.11
CA HIS A 53 14.72 -13.54 -0.51
C HIS A 53 14.16 -12.11 -0.55
N CYS A 54 12.89 -11.94 -0.90
CA CYS A 54 12.23 -10.64 -0.88
C CYS A 54 12.27 -10.04 0.54
N MET A 55 11.80 -10.78 1.54
CA MET A 55 11.74 -10.28 2.92
C MET A 55 13.12 -9.93 3.48
N ARG A 56 14.16 -10.70 3.12
CA ARG A 56 15.55 -10.45 3.55
C ARG A 56 16.15 -9.19 2.92
N THR A 57 15.78 -8.88 1.68
CA THR A 57 16.38 -7.78 0.91
C THR A 57 15.56 -6.49 0.95
N THR A 58 14.27 -6.57 1.26
CA THR A 58 13.40 -5.40 1.22
C THR A 58 13.77 -4.36 2.28
N PRO A 59 13.94 -3.09 1.89
CA PRO A 59 14.21 -2.03 2.85
C PRO A 59 12.98 -1.74 3.71
N MET A 60 13.21 -1.37 4.96
CA MET A 60 12.16 -0.97 5.90
C MET A 60 11.39 0.25 5.36
N PRO A 61 10.04 0.25 5.42
CA PRO A 61 9.25 1.36 4.90
C PRO A 61 9.51 2.63 5.70
N LYS A 62 10.02 3.66 5.03
CA LYS A 62 10.14 5.00 5.61
C LYS A 62 8.77 5.67 5.62
N LYS A 63 8.49 6.44 6.67
CA LYS A 63 7.29 7.28 6.73
C LYS A 63 7.36 8.30 5.60
N SER A 64 6.51 8.16 4.59
CA SER A 64 6.37 9.17 3.54
C SER A 64 5.85 10.48 4.13
N HIS A 65 6.31 11.61 3.57
CA HIS A 65 5.78 12.92 3.90
C HIS A 65 4.28 12.98 3.64
N ARG A 66 3.53 13.60 4.57
CA ARG A 66 2.07 13.74 4.45
C ARG A 66 1.77 14.91 3.51
N PRO A 67 0.83 14.78 2.56
CA PRO A 67 0.47 15.90 1.70
C PRO A 67 -0.11 17.06 2.51
N THR A 68 0.22 18.29 2.16
CA THR A 68 -0.26 19.52 2.82
C THR A 68 -1.49 20.12 2.13
N ILE A 69 -2.22 19.33 1.33
CA ILE A 69 -3.32 19.85 0.47
C ILE A 69 -4.37 20.68 1.22
N ASN A 70 -4.74 20.28 2.45
CA ASN A 70 -5.76 20.96 3.22
C ASN A 70 -5.30 22.34 3.72
N TYR A 71 -3.99 22.54 3.88
CA TYR A 71 -3.44 23.87 4.17
C TYR A 71 -3.63 24.81 2.97
N HIS A 72 -3.32 24.34 1.76
CA HIS A 72 -3.48 25.13 0.55
C HIS A 72 -4.96 25.40 0.20
N LEU A 73 -5.83 24.41 0.37
CA LEU A 73 -7.28 24.56 0.14
C LEU A 73 -7.93 25.53 1.11
N ALA A 74 -7.53 25.51 2.39
CA ALA A 74 -8.02 26.48 3.37
C ALA A 74 -7.64 27.92 3.01
N ARG A 75 -6.45 28.11 2.41
CA ARG A 75 -6.00 29.42 1.94
C ARG A 75 -6.74 29.86 0.66
N LEU A 76 -6.96 28.94 -0.28
CA LEU A 76 -7.73 29.21 -1.49
C LEU A 76 -9.19 29.57 -1.18
N GLY A 77 -9.81 28.87 -0.22
CA GLY A 77 -11.19 29.14 0.20
C GLY A 77 -11.44 30.58 0.62
N LYS A 78 -10.43 31.29 1.15
CA LYS A 78 -10.54 32.73 1.49
C LYS A 78 -10.59 33.66 0.27
N GLN A 79 -10.21 33.19 -0.91
CA GLN A 79 -10.14 34.00 -2.14
C GLN A 79 -11.32 33.74 -3.07
N ILE A 80 -11.94 32.55 -3.00
CA ILE A 80 -12.98 32.10 -3.95
C ILE A 80 -14.38 31.99 -3.33
N GLN A 81 -14.53 32.27 -2.04
CA GLN A 81 -15.80 32.32 -1.30
C GLN A 81 -15.98 33.71 -0.71
#